data_AF-A0A845CX74-F1
#
_entry.id   AF-A0A845CX74-F1
#
_cell.length_a   1.000
_cell.length_b   1.000
_cell.length_c   1.000
_cell.angle_alpha   90.00
_cell.angle_beta   90.00
_cell.angle_gamma   90.00
#
_symmetry.space_group_name_H-M   'P 1'
#
loop_
_entity.id
_entity.type
_entity.pdbx_description
1 polymer ?
#
loop_
_entity_poly.entity_id
_entity_poly.type
_entity_poly.pdbx_seq_one_letter_code
_entity_poly.pdbx_strand_id
1 'polypeptide(L)'
;MERAELASDAPQMRVDSLQSNGSTTEEAAAPPDRQLNPWAPDEGRYVSLEEYWVRWYENPYPDMDVSYEWNNGRLEAKPLPNPQQLELYNWFLDLLRRYLSTHDVANLINLETGIVLTMEDAEEPSGERVQVRKPDIGVILRSNPTPWRDTDHRHFGGVCDLIVEAVSDSTLAEVLRDTEEKKTDYALGGVKEYYILDPSGEHMHFYRLTLEDSFEEIPPDDQGVIRSEILPGLQFRHSDLWRQPRLEELALDEVYSGFVIPTYQVAVNRAEEAESLAEAESQRADAEARRAEAGEEAHRQAAKRVQELEAELARLRQRKS
;
A
#
# COMPACT_ATOMS: atom_id res chain seq x y z
N MET A 1 -47.63 -80.90 -38.08
CA MET A 1 -47.77 -81.02 -39.55
C MET A 1 -48.73 -79.94 -39.98
N GLU A 2 -48.53 -79.08 -40.96
CA GLU A 2 -47.43 -78.76 -41.88
C GLU A 2 -48.02 -77.64 -42.76
N ARG A 3 -47.29 -76.52 -42.95
CA ARG A 3 -47.22 -75.57 -44.11
C ARG A 3 -48.54 -75.09 -44.77
N ALA A 4 -48.68 -73.89 -45.34
CA ALA A 4 -47.76 -73.14 -46.19
C ALA A 4 -48.23 -71.68 -46.37
N GLU A 5 -47.30 -70.89 -46.91
CA GLU A 5 -47.29 -69.45 -47.22
C GLU A 5 -48.37 -68.99 -48.21
N LEU A 6 -48.68 -67.68 -48.18
CA LEU A 6 -49.00 -66.88 -49.37
C LEU A 6 -48.46 -65.46 -49.20
N ALA A 7 -47.63 -65.08 -50.16
CA ALA A 7 -46.73 -63.93 -50.19
C ALA A 7 -47.42 -62.61 -50.53
N SER A 8 -46.88 -61.50 -50.01
CA SER A 8 -47.27 -60.14 -50.35
C SER A 8 -46.55 -59.64 -51.61
N ASP A 9 -47.28 -58.81 -52.35
CA ASP A 9 -46.96 -58.33 -53.68
C ASP A 9 -46.13 -57.03 -53.68
N ALA A 10 -45.34 -56.91 -54.75
CA ALA A 10 -44.78 -55.72 -55.40
C ALA A 10 -43.50 -54.99 -54.89
N PRO A 11 -42.68 -54.46 -55.83
CA PRO A 11 -41.26 -54.16 -55.64
C PRO A 11 -40.91 -52.65 -55.55
N GLN A 12 -39.73 -52.39 -54.99
CA GLN A 12 -39.07 -51.08 -54.89
C GLN A 12 -38.67 -50.48 -56.25
N MET A 13 -38.79 -49.15 -56.40
CA MET A 13 -37.69 -48.31 -56.88
C MET A 13 -37.82 -46.85 -56.45
N ARG A 14 -36.67 -46.26 -56.12
CA ARG A 14 -36.41 -44.91 -55.59
C ARG A 14 -36.87 -43.80 -56.53
N VAL A 15 -37.29 -42.67 -55.96
CA VAL A 15 -37.14 -41.34 -56.57
C VAL A 15 -36.87 -40.30 -55.48
N ASP A 16 -36.01 -39.36 -55.84
CA ASP A 16 -35.24 -38.42 -55.06
C ASP A 16 -36.02 -37.34 -54.28
N SER A 17 -35.30 -36.83 -53.28
CA SER A 17 -35.61 -35.74 -52.35
C SER A 17 -35.83 -34.40 -53.05
N LEU A 18 -36.89 -33.68 -52.67
CA LEU A 18 -37.14 -32.28 -53.02
C LEU A 18 -37.42 -31.47 -51.75
N GLN A 19 -36.56 -30.46 -51.51
CA GLN A 19 -36.81 -29.12 -50.91
C GLN A 19 -37.36 -29.07 -49.46
N SER A 20 -36.97 -28.16 -48.56
CA SER A 20 -36.74 -26.73 -48.74
C SER A 20 -35.96 -26.07 -47.57
N ASN A 21 -35.20 -25.01 -47.89
CA ASN A 21 -34.68 -23.88 -47.10
C ASN A 21 -34.84 -23.87 -45.56
N GLY A 22 -33.70 -23.87 -44.87
CA GLY A 22 -33.51 -23.24 -43.57
C GLY A 22 -32.15 -22.54 -43.56
N SER A 23 -32.14 -21.22 -43.47
CA SER A 23 -30.94 -20.41 -43.29
C SER A 23 -30.37 -20.70 -41.90
N THR A 24 -29.33 -21.51 -41.84
CA THR A 24 -28.49 -21.62 -40.64
C THR A 24 -27.36 -20.62 -40.80
N THR A 25 -27.46 -19.54 -40.04
CA THR A 25 -26.34 -18.75 -39.54
C THR A 25 -25.17 -19.69 -39.25
N GLU A 26 -24.05 -19.48 -39.95
CA GLU A 26 -22.76 -20.05 -39.54
C GLU A 26 -22.49 -19.55 -38.12
N GLU A 27 -22.74 -20.43 -37.17
CA GLU A 27 -22.28 -20.33 -35.80
C GLU A 27 -20.75 -20.28 -35.88
N ALA A 28 -20.20 -19.07 -35.72
CA ALA A 28 -18.78 -18.84 -35.65
C ALA A 28 -18.20 -19.82 -34.61
N ALA A 29 -17.33 -20.72 -35.06
CA ALA A 29 -16.71 -21.72 -34.22
C ALA A 29 -16.09 -21.04 -33.00
N ALA A 30 -16.51 -21.47 -31.81
CA ALA A 30 -15.94 -21.01 -30.56
C ALA A 30 -14.41 -21.17 -30.59
N PRO A 31 -13.63 -20.15 -30.15
CA PRO A 31 -12.18 -20.24 -30.12
C PRO A 31 -11.74 -21.42 -29.24
N PRO A 32 -10.55 -21.99 -29.51
CA PRO A 32 -10.13 -23.25 -28.90
C PRO A 32 -10.04 -23.09 -27.37
N ASP A 33 -10.64 -24.09 -26.70
CA ASP A 33 -10.60 -24.41 -25.28
C ASP A 33 -9.80 -23.41 -24.42
N ARG A 34 -10.48 -22.32 -24.02
CA ARG A 34 -9.98 -21.38 -23.03
C ARG A 34 -9.77 -22.22 -21.77
N GLN A 35 -8.52 -22.49 -21.41
CA GLN A 35 -8.19 -23.24 -20.20
C GLN A 35 -8.79 -22.47 -19.03
N LEU A 36 -9.99 -22.88 -18.60
CA LEU A 36 -10.75 -22.19 -17.57
C LEU A 36 -9.87 -22.15 -16.33
N ASN A 37 -9.54 -20.95 -15.84
CA ASN A 37 -8.87 -20.83 -14.57
C ASN A 37 -9.83 -21.38 -13.50
N PRO A 38 -9.57 -22.55 -12.90
CA PRO A 38 -10.52 -23.15 -11.97
C PRO A 38 -10.70 -22.31 -10.71
N TRP A 39 -9.76 -21.39 -10.45
CA TRP A 39 -9.78 -20.45 -9.33
C TRP A 39 -10.42 -19.11 -9.67
N ALA A 40 -10.70 -18.85 -10.96
CA ALA A 40 -11.34 -17.64 -11.45
C ALA A 40 -12.25 -17.98 -12.65
N PRO A 41 -13.41 -18.61 -12.41
CA PRO A 41 -14.23 -19.21 -13.47
C PRO A 41 -14.83 -18.20 -14.45
N ASP A 42 -15.03 -16.95 -14.03
CA ASP A 42 -15.54 -15.87 -14.88
C ASP A 42 -14.40 -15.00 -15.50
N GLU A 43 -13.13 -15.39 -15.37
CA GLU A 43 -12.00 -14.68 -15.99
C GLU A 43 -12.21 -14.50 -17.50
N GLY A 44 -12.14 -13.24 -17.94
CA GLY A 44 -12.29 -12.86 -19.34
C GLY A 44 -13.70 -13.00 -19.90
N ARG A 45 -14.72 -13.26 -19.07
CA ARG A 45 -16.14 -13.23 -19.48
C ARG A 45 -16.56 -11.81 -19.81
N TYR A 46 -17.37 -11.65 -20.86
CA TYR A 46 -17.96 -10.34 -21.21
C TYR A 46 -19.35 -10.17 -20.58
N VAL A 47 -19.54 -9.07 -19.86
CA VAL A 47 -20.79 -8.70 -19.17
C VAL A 47 -21.01 -7.19 -19.25
N SER A 48 -22.27 -6.75 -19.17
CA SER A 48 -22.57 -5.31 -19.12
C SER A 48 -22.09 -4.67 -17.81
N LEU A 49 -21.86 -3.35 -17.80
CA LEU A 49 -21.49 -2.62 -16.58
C LEU A 49 -22.58 -2.73 -15.49
N GLU A 50 -23.86 -2.69 -15.87
CA GLU A 50 -24.99 -2.86 -14.94
C GLU A 50 -24.95 -4.25 -14.28
N GLU A 51 -24.71 -5.30 -15.07
CA GLU A 51 -24.58 -6.66 -14.53
C GLU A 51 -23.36 -6.80 -13.63
N TYR A 52 -22.22 -6.19 -14.00
CA TYR A 52 -21.02 -6.15 -13.17
C TYR A 52 -21.29 -5.59 -11.77
N TRP A 53 -21.91 -4.41 -11.69
CA TRP A 53 -22.22 -3.77 -10.42
C TRP A 53 -23.07 -4.65 -9.52
N VAL A 54 -24.13 -5.24 -10.06
CA VAL A 54 -25.07 -6.05 -9.27
C VAL A 54 -24.45 -7.36 -8.80
N ARG A 55 -23.73 -8.06 -9.69
CA ARG A 55 -23.34 -9.45 -9.48
C ARG A 55 -21.91 -9.66 -8.99
N TRP A 56 -20.97 -8.86 -9.45
CA TRP A 56 -19.54 -9.03 -9.13
C TRP A 56 -19.01 -7.96 -8.17
N TYR A 57 -19.65 -6.80 -8.10
CA TYR A 57 -19.22 -5.73 -7.19
C TYR A 57 -20.03 -5.69 -5.89
N GLU A 58 -21.35 -5.51 -5.97
CA GLU A 58 -22.18 -5.17 -4.80
C GLU A 58 -22.67 -6.40 -4.01
N ASN A 59 -22.91 -7.51 -4.70
CA ASN A 59 -23.45 -8.71 -4.10
C ASN A 59 -22.82 -9.94 -4.76
N PRO A 60 -21.53 -10.22 -4.49
CA PRO A 60 -20.94 -11.46 -4.93
C PRO A 60 -21.79 -12.61 -4.38
N TYR A 61 -22.22 -13.52 -5.26
CA TYR A 61 -22.99 -14.68 -4.83
C TYR A 61 -22.19 -15.48 -3.78
N PRO A 62 -22.85 -16.21 -2.86
CA PRO A 62 -22.15 -16.93 -1.78
C PRO A 62 -21.15 -18.00 -2.25
N ASP A 63 -21.21 -18.38 -3.53
CA ASP A 63 -20.31 -19.31 -4.20
C ASP A 63 -19.18 -18.62 -4.98
N MET A 64 -19.09 -17.30 -4.93
CA MET A 64 -18.11 -16.48 -5.64
C MET A 64 -17.14 -15.81 -4.67
N ASP A 65 -16.03 -16.51 -4.40
CA ASP A 65 -14.93 -16.02 -3.54
C ASP A 65 -13.86 -15.21 -4.30
N VAL A 66 -14.13 -14.83 -5.55
CA VAL A 66 -13.15 -14.18 -6.44
C VAL A 66 -13.55 -12.73 -6.67
N SER A 67 -12.60 -11.81 -6.43
CA SER A 67 -12.80 -10.39 -6.76
C SER A 67 -12.48 -10.15 -8.23
N TYR A 68 -13.39 -9.47 -8.92
CA TYR A 68 -13.22 -9.08 -10.33
C TYR A 68 -13.19 -7.57 -10.49
N GLU A 69 -12.32 -7.10 -11.37
CA GLU A 69 -12.36 -5.82 -12.06
C GLU A 69 -13.15 -5.96 -13.38
N TRP A 70 -13.59 -4.83 -13.93
CA TRP A 70 -14.32 -4.78 -15.18
C TRP A 70 -13.58 -3.88 -16.16
N ASN A 71 -13.11 -4.44 -17.27
CA ASN A 71 -12.39 -3.72 -18.30
C ASN A 71 -13.20 -3.74 -19.61
N ASN A 72 -13.92 -2.66 -19.88
CA ASN A 72 -14.74 -2.48 -21.08
C ASN A 72 -15.56 -3.72 -21.48
N GLY A 73 -16.31 -4.25 -20.53
CA GLY A 73 -17.13 -5.45 -20.69
C GLY A 73 -16.46 -6.72 -20.19
N ARG A 74 -15.13 -6.80 -20.22
CA ARG A 74 -14.36 -8.00 -19.86
C ARG A 74 -14.09 -8.06 -18.36
N LEU A 75 -14.42 -9.18 -17.72
CA LEU A 75 -14.06 -9.44 -16.32
C LEU A 75 -12.58 -9.84 -16.20
N GLU A 76 -11.93 -9.29 -15.19
CA GLU A 76 -10.53 -9.56 -14.86
C GLU A 76 -10.41 -9.88 -13.37
N ALA A 77 -10.04 -11.10 -13.03
CA ALA A 77 -9.87 -11.56 -11.66
C ALA A 77 -8.63 -10.90 -11.04
N LYS A 78 -8.78 -10.39 -9.83
CA LYS A 78 -7.63 -9.99 -9.00
C LYS A 78 -7.03 -11.23 -8.34
N PRO A 79 -5.72 -11.47 -8.50
CA PRO A 79 -5.05 -12.53 -7.77
C PRO A 79 -4.98 -12.19 -6.28
N LEU A 80 -4.87 -13.22 -5.44
CA LEU A 80 -4.64 -13.03 -4.01
C LEU A 80 -3.16 -12.73 -3.74
N PRO A 81 -2.84 -11.83 -2.80
CA PRO A 81 -1.46 -11.53 -2.47
C PRO A 81 -0.80 -12.67 -1.69
N ASN A 82 0.51 -12.82 -1.91
CA ASN A 82 1.41 -13.62 -1.09
C ASN A 82 1.83 -12.85 0.20
N PRO A 83 2.48 -13.52 1.16
CA PRO A 83 2.90 -12.86 2.41
C PRO A 83 3.84 -11.67 2.22
N GLN A 84 4.80 -11.74 1.30
CA GLN A 84 5.77 -10.66 1.05
C GLN A 84 5.11 -9.42 0.46
N GLN A 85 4.17 -9.59 -0.48
CA GLN A 85 3.35 -8.52 -1.03
C GLN A 85 2.52 -7.87 0.08
N LEU A 86 1.90 -8.68 0.96
CA LEU A 86 1.11 -8.20 2.08
C LEU A 86 1.96 -7.40 3.09
N GLU A 87 3.17 -7.85 3.41
CA GLU A 87 4.10 -7.15 4.30
C GLU A 87 4.51 -5.79 3.73
N LEU A 88 4.93 -5.75 2.45
CA LEU A 88 5.29 -4.52 1.76
C LEU A 88 4.11 -3.55 1.65
N TYR A 89 2.93 -4.04 1.25
CA TYR A 89 1.70 -3.28 1.20
C TYR A 89 1.37 -2.65 2.56
N ASN A 90 1.43 -3.43 3.65
CA ASN A 90 1.11 -2.94 4.99
C ASN A 90 2.10 -1.88 5.45
N TRP A 91 3.40 -2.09 5.21
CA TRP A 91 4.42 -1.11 5.56
C TRP A 91 4.20 0.22 4.83
N PHE A 92 3.94 0.17 3.52
CA PHE A 92 3.70 1.37 2.72
C PHE A 92 2.38 2.07 3.09
N LEU A 93 1.32 1.29 3.33
CA LEU A 93 0.03 1.81 3.80
C LEU A 93 0.16 2.51 5.15
N ASP A 94 0.93 1.94 6.07
CA ASP A 94 1.17 2.55 7.38
C ASP A 94 1.96 3.86 7.24
N LEU A 95 2.97 3.91 6.36
CA LEU A 95 3.68 5.14 6.04
C LEU A 95 2.72 6.23 5.52
N LEU A 96 1.88 5.90 4.53
CA LEU A 96 0.87 6.82 3.99
C LEU A 96 -0.11 7.29 5.07
N ARG A 97 -0.57 6.39 5.94
CA ARG A 97 -1.45 6.74 7.06
C ARG A 97 -0.80 7.71 8.03
N ARG A 98 0.51 7.56 8.33
CA ARG A 98 1.23 8.52 9.18
C ARG A 98 1.35 9.88 8.51
N TYR A 99 1.72 9.88 7.23
CA TYR A 99 1.75 11.11 6.44
C TYR A 99 0.42 11.85 6.50
N LEU A 100 -0.70 11.16 6.21
CA LEU A 100 -2.04 11.76 6.18
C LEU A 100 -2.60 12.09 7.57
N SER A 101 -2.13 11.42 8.62
CA SER A 101 -2.48 11.81 10.01
C SER A 101 -1.83 13.13 10.43
N THR A 102 -0.68 13.46 9.84
CA THR A 102 0.04 14.72 10.06
C THR A 102 -0.41 15.79 9.06
N HIS A 103 -0.80 15.40 7.84
CA HIS A 103 -1.19 16.27 6.74
C HIS A 103 -2.61 15.90 6.27
N ASP A 104 -3.62 16.68 6.65
CA ASP A 104 -5.01 16.47 6.20
C ASP A 104 -5.22 16.96 4.76
N VAL A 105 -4.57 16.31 3.80
CA VAL A 105 -4.52 16.71 2.38
C VAL A 105 -5.20 15.73 1.43
N ALA A 106 -5.55 14.53 1.90
CA ALA A 106 -6.18 13.49 1.06
C ALA A 106 -7.04 12.50 1.87
N ASN A 107 -7.87 11.73 1.17
CA ASN A 107 -8.47 10.50 1.65
C ASN A 107 -7.71 9.29 1.10
N LEU A 108 -7.83 8.15 1.80
CA LEU A 108 -7.40 6.84 1.30
C LEU A 108 -8.62 6.00 0.91
N ILE A 109 -8.48 5.25 -0.17
CA ILE A 109 -9.36 4.13 -0.52
C ILE A 109 -8.53 2.85 -0.58
N ASN A 110 -9.13 1.74 -0.16
CA ASN A 110 -8.57 0.38 -0.18
C ASN A 110 -9.73 -0.62 0.03
N LEU A 111 -9.43 -1.87 0.39
CA LEU A 111 -10.44 -2.91 0.71
C LEU A 111 -11.40 -3.18 -0.47
N GLU A 112 -10.85 -3.44 -1.65
CA GLU A 112 -11.64 -3.76 -2.86
C GLU A 112 -12.57 -2.62 -3.33
N THR A 113 -12.36 -1.38 -2.86
CA THR A 113 -13.12 -0.22 -3.31
C THR A 113 -12.79 0.09 -4.77
N GLY A 114 -13.81 0.02 -5.62
CA GLY A 114 -13.73 0.33 -7.03
C GLY A 114 -13.63 1.82 -7.33
N ILE A 115 -12.95 2.13 -8.42
CA ILE A 115 -12.90 3.43 -9.09
C ILE A 115 -13.37 3.26 -10.52
N VAL A 116 -14.01 4.30 -11.08
CA VAL A 116 -14.42 4.30 -12.49
C VAL A 116 -13.44 5.13 -13.30
N LEU A 117 -12.84 4.51 -14.31
CA LEU A 117 -11.99 5.17 -15.29
C LEU A 117 -12.75 5.27 -16.60
N THR A 118 -12.88 6.48 -17.14
CA THR A 118 -13.44 6.73 -18.47
C THR A 118 -12.34 7.39 -19.29
N MET A 119 -11.97 6.76 -20.40
CA MET A 119 -10.90 7.21 -21.29
C MET A 119 -11.46 7.40 -22.69
N GLU A 120 -10.99 8.41 -23.40
CA GLU A 120 -11.29 8.56 -24.82
C GLU A 120 -10.69 7.38 -25.60
N ASP A 121 -11.51 6.75 -26.44
CA ASP A 121 -11.07 5.64 -27.29
C ASP A 121 -11.84 5.68 -28.61
N ALA A 122 -11.15 6.06 -29.69
CA ALA A 122 -11.75 6.20 -31.01
C ALA A 122 -12.12 4.85 -31.65
N GLU A 123 -11.62 3.73 -31.12
CA GLU A 123 -12.00 2.39 -31.58
C GLU A 123 -13.35 1.95 -30.99
N GLU A 124 -13.76 2.52 -29.86
CA GLU A 124 -15.05 2.24 -29.23
C GLU A 124 -16.21 2.96 -29.95
N PRO A 125 -17.37 2.30 -30.17
CA PRO A 125 -18.53 2.94 -30.80
C PRO A 125 -19.05 4.18 -30.07
N SER A 126 -18.88 4.23 -28.74
CA SER A 126 -19.20 5.39 -27.89
C SER A 126 -18.18 6.53 -28.02
N GLY A 127 -16.97 6.26 -28.53
CA GLY A 127 -15.81 7.13 -28.42
C GLY A 127 -15.13 7.09 -27.04
N GLU A 128 -15.60 6.23 -26.14
CA GLU A 128 -15.14 6.13 -24.77
C GLU A 128 -15.00 4.66 -24.36
N ARG A 129 -13.89 4.35 -23.70
CA ARG A 129 -13.63 3.07 -23.03
C ARG A 129 -13.77 3.25 -21.53
N VAL A 130 -14.59 2.42 -20.90
CA VAL A 130 -14.85 2.48 -19.46
C VAL A 130 -14.22 1.28 -18.76
N GLN A 131 -13.68 1.51 -17.56
CA GLN A 131 -13.18 0.45 -16.68
C GLN A 131 -13.61 0.70 -15.24
N VAL A 132 -13.82 -0.38 -14.49
CA VAL A 132 -13.89 -0.37 -13.03
C VAL A 132 -12.68 -1.13 -12.49
N ARG A 133 -11.78 -0.38 -11.85
CA ARG A 133 -10.56 -0.89 -11.23
C ARG A 133 -10.70 -0.86 -9.71
N LYS A 134 -10.04 -1.77 -9.02
CA LYS A 134 -10.02 -1.86 -7.56
C LYS A 134 -8.58 -1.75 -7.11
N PRO A 135 -8.00 -0.54 -7.06
CA PRO A 135 -6.60 -0.38 -6.70
C PRO A 135 -6.35 -0.91 -5.28
N ASP A 136 -5.15 -1.46 -5.04
CA ASP A 136 -4.77 -1.90 -3.69
C ASP A 136 -4.77 -0.73 -2.70
N ILE A 137 -4.18 0.40 -3.12
CA ILE A 137 -4.30 1.69 -2.42
C ILE A 137 -4.62 2.78 -3.45
N GLY A 138 -5.65 3.57 -3.17
CA GLY A 138 -5.89 4.83 -3.87
C GLY A 138 -5.80 6.02 -2.91
N VAL A 139 -5.24 7.12 -3.40
CA VAL A 139 -5.20 8.41 -2.69
C VAL A 139 -6.02 9.43 -3.47
N ILE A 140 -6.95 10.09 -2.77
CA ILE A 140 -7.83 11.11 -3.34
C ILE A 140 -7.53 12.43 -2.63
N LEU A 141 -6.88 13.37 -3.31
CA LEU A 141 -6.57 14.68 -2.77
C LEU A 141 -7.84 15.42 -2.36
N ARG A 142 -7.75 16.28 -1.35
CA ARG A 142 -8.84 17.18 -0.95
C ARG A 142 -9.25 18.13 -2.08
N SER A 143 -8.35 18.41 -3.01
CA SER A 143 -8.56 19.21 -4.21
C SER A 143 -9.08 18.41 -5.42
N ASN A 144 -9.29 17.08 -5.28
CA ASN A 144 -9.87 16.27 -6.34
C ASN A 144 -11.25 16.83 -6.73
N PRO A 145 -11.57 16.95 -8.04
CA PRO A 145 -12.84 17.51 -8.49
C PRO A 145 -14.04 16.66 -8.05
N THR A 146 -13.85 15.36 -7.82
CA THR A 146 -14.89 14.46 -7.33
C THR A 146 -14.71 14.22 -5.83
N PRO A 147 -15.64 14.69 -4.98
CA PRO A 147 -15.53 14.50 -3.55
C PRO A 147 -15.75 13.03 -3.15
N TRP A 148 -14.82 12.48 -2.36
CA TRP A 148 -14.91 11.10 -1.85
C TRP A 148 -16.17 10.81 -1.00
N ARG A 149 -16.63 11.77 -0.19
CA ARG A 149 -17.68 11.56 0.83
C ARG A 149 -19.09 11.97 0.38
N ASP A 150 -19.29 12.22 -0.91
CA ASP A 150 -20.57 12.72 -1.44
C ASP A 150 -21.42 11.63 -2.12
N THR A 151 -21.02 10.37 -2.03
CA THR A 151 -21.72 9.26 -2.68
C THR A 151 -22.32 8.28 -1.67
N ASP A 152 -23.59 7.91 -1.87
CA ASP A 152 -24.25 6.75 -1.22
C ASP A 152 -23.75 5.40 -1.82
N HIS A 153 -22.72 5.45 -2.67
CA HIS A 153 -22.19 4.33 -3.42
C HIS A 153 -21.01 3.69 -2.69
N ARG A 154 -20.84 2.37 -2.83
CA ARG A 154 -19.69 1.64 -2.28
C ARG A 154 -18.45 1.68 -3.19
N HIS A 155 -18.39 2.62 -4.14
CA HIS A 155 -17.28 2.86 -5.05
C HIS A 155 -17.01 4.37 -5.14
N PHE A 156 -15.81 4.74 -5.61
CA PHE A 156 -15.49 6.11 -5.94
C PHE A 156 -15.89 6.42 -7.39
N GLY A 157 -16.73 7.43 -7.58
CA GLY A 157 -17.16 7.87 -8.92
C GLY A 157 -16.14 8.76 -9.65
N GLY A 158 -14.93 8.93 -9.10
CA GLY A 158 -13.86 9.72 -9.69
C GLY A 158 -12.57 8.92 -9.86
N VAL A 159 -11.54 9.61 -10.31
CA VAL A 159 -10.19 9.05 -10.50
C VAL A 159 -9.32 9.41 -9.30
N CYS A 160 -8.60 8.42 -8.76
CA CYS A 160 -7.63 8.67 -7.69
C CYS A 160 -6.46 9.50 -8.21
N ASP A 161 -5.94 10.41 -7.38
CA ASP A 161 -4.78 11.22 -7.74
C ASP A 161 -3.50 10.38 -7.71
N LEU A 162 -3.36 9.45 -6.75
CA LEU A 162 -2.31 8.44 -6.71
C LEU A 162 -2.91 7.04 -6.60
N ILE A 163 -2.40 6.11 -7.40
CA ILE A 163 -2.70 4.68 -7.28
C ILE A 163 -1.42 3.93 -6.92
N VAL A 164 -1.53 2.98 -6.01
CA VAL A 164 -0.45 2.05 -5.65
C VAL A 164 -0.98 0.63 -5.83
N GLU A 165 -0.23 -0.20 -6.55
CA GLU A 165 -0.53 -1.61 -6.77
C GLU A 165 0.63 -2.47 -6.27
N ALA A 166 0.35 -3.58 -5.61
CA ALA A 166 1.33 -4.63 -5.41
C ALA A 166 1.39 -5.48 -6.69
N VAL A 167 2.58 -5.64 -7.29
CA VAL A 167 2.70 -6.38 -8.55
C VAL A 167 2.27 -7.82 -8.35
N SER A 168 1.40 -8.29 -9.24
CA SER A 168 0.97 -9.68 -9.30
C SER A 168 2.13 -10.57 -9.75
N ASP A 169 2.44 -11.63 -9.01
CA ASP A 169 3.59 -12.52 -9.26
C ASP A 169 3.22 -13.91 -9.78
N SER A 170 1.93 -14.14 -10.07
CA SER A 170 1.40 -15.47 -10.37
C SER A 170 1.59 -15.90 -11.84
N THR A 171 1.54 -14.97 -12.80
CA THR A 171 1.72 -15.23 -14.23
C THR A 171 2.32 -14.03 -14.97
N LEU A 172 3.00 -14.27 -16.10
CA LEU A 172 3.52 -13.20 -16.97
C LEU A 172 2.40 -12.25 -17.45
N ALA A 173 1.20 -12.78 -17.73
CA ALA A 173 0.07 -11.95 -18.15
C ALA A 173 -0.38 -10.99 -17.05
N GLU A 174 -0.35 -11.42 -15.78
CA GLU A 174 -0.67 -10.54 -14.64
C GLU A 174 0.42 -9.48 -14.42
N VAL A 175 1.71 -9.85 -14.54
CA VAL A 175 2.82 -8.90 -14.49
C VAL A 175 2.68 -7.82 -15.56
N LEU A 176 2.43 -8.22 -16.82
CA LEU A 176 2.27 -7.27 -17.93
C LEU A 176 1.03 -6.38 -17.76
N ARG A 177 -0.04 -6.92 -17.18
CA ARG A 177 -1.24 -6.14 -16.86
C ARG A 177 -0.94 -5.03 -15.87
N ASP A 178 -0.20 -5.30 -14.79
CA ASP A 178 0.15 -4.27 -13.81
C ASP A 178 1.23 -3.30 -14.33
N THR A 179 2.23 -3.79 -15.06
CA THR A 179 3.39 -3.00 -15.49
C THR A 179 3.21 -2.23 -16.81
N GLU A 180 2.32 -2.68 -17.69
CA GLU A 180 2.11 -2.09 -19.03
C GLU A 180 0.67 -1.62 -19.26
N GLU A 181 -0.32 -2.52 -19.12
CA GLU A 181 -1.72 -2.20 -19.46
C GLU A 181 -2.29 -1.16 -18.49
N LYS A 182 -2.29 -1.44 -17.19
CA LYS A 182 -2.78 -0.53 -16.15
C LYS A 182 -1.99 0.78 -16.11
N LYS A 183 -0.68 0.72 -16.34
CA LYS A 183 0.15 1.93 -16.46
C LYS A 183 -0.39 2.85 -17.55
N THR A 184 -0.70 2.31 -18.73
CA THR A 184 -1.26 3.09 -19.85
C THR A 184 -2.64 3.61 -19.51
N ASP A 185 -3.52 2.75 -18.98
CA ASP A 185 -4.91 3.10 -18.67
C ASP A 185 -5.01 4.14 -17.55
N TYR A 186 -4.18 4.05 -16.51
CA TYR A 186 -4.12 5.03 -15.44
C TYR A 186 -3.61 6.39 -15.93
N ALA A 187 -2.65 6.41 -16.85
CA ALA A 187 -2.18 7.67 -17.44
C ALA A 187 -3.31 8.35 -18.24
N LEU A 188 -3.96 7.59 -19.14
CA LEU A 188 -5.10 8.09 -19.92
C LEU A 188 -6.30 8.48 -19.04
N GLY A 189 -6.49 7.78 -17.92
CA GLY A 189 -7.51 8.10 -16.92
C GLY A 189 -7.21 9.36 -16.10
N GLY A 190 -6.00 9.92 -16.19
CA GLY A 190 -5.60 11.12 -15.46
C GLY A 190 -5.15 10.89 -14.02
N VAL A 191 -4.73 9.65 -13.69
CA VAL A 191 -4.05 9.36 -12.42
C VAL A 191 -2.71 10.07 -12.42
N LYS A 192 -2.45 10.90 -11.42
CA LYS A 192 -1.28 11.81 -11.42
C LYS A 192 0.01 11.12 -11.03
N GLU A 193 -0.05 10.15 -10.12
CA GLU A 193 1.08 9.29 -9.77
C GLU A 193 0.65 7.83 -9.71
N TYR A 194 1.52 6.92 -10.18
CA TYR A 194 1.26 5.49 -10.16
C TYR A 194 2.47 4.73 -9.63
N TYR A 195 2.31 4.01 -8.52
CA TYR A 195 3.38 3.28 -7.85
C TYR A 195 3.14 1.78 -7.95
N ILE A 196 4.19 1.04 -8.27
CA ILE A 196 4.21 -0.41 -8.33
C ILE A 196 5.13 -0.92 -7.23
N LEU A 197 4.54 -1.65 -6.29
CA LEU A 197 5.24 -2.28 -5.17
C LEU A 197 5.56 -3.74 -5.53
N ASP A 198 6.84 -4.03 -5.71
CA ASP A 198 7.30 -5.40 -6.00
C ASP A 198 8.34 -5.85 -4.97
N PRO A 199 8.02 -6.80 -4.08
CA PRO A 199 8.98 -7.34 -3.12
C PRO A 199 10.23 -7.96 -3.76
N SER A 200 10.14 -8.46 -5.00
CA SER A 200 11.28 -9.03 -5.73
C SER A 200 12.26 -7.95 -6.21
N GLY A 201 11.75 -6.73 -6.43
CA GLY A 201 12.48 -5.59 -6.97
C GLY A 201 12.63 -5.57 -8.49
N GLU A 202 12.10 -6.55 -9.22
CA GLU A 202 12.16 -6.62 -10.69
C GLU A 202 11.28 -5.57 -11.37
N HIS A 203 10.13 -5.27 -10.74
CA HIS A 203 9.09 -4.39 -11.27
C HIS A 203 8.74 -3.24 -10.31
N MET A 204 9.65 -2.91 -9.38
CA MET A 204 9.47 -1.80 -8.44
C MET A 204 9.64 -0.47 -9.19
N HIS A 205 8.54 0.26 -9.39
CA HIS A 205 8.54 1.51 -10.15
C HIS A 205 7.63 2.58 -9.55
N PHE A 206 7.99 3.84 -9.76
CA PHE A 206 7.24 5.00 -9.31
C PHE A 206 7.09 5.93 -10.50
N TYR A 207 5.86 6.33 -10.83
CA TYR A 207 5.58 7.12 -12.01
C TYR A 207 4.83 8.41 -11.66
N ARG A 208 5.08 9.45 -12.46
CA ARG A 208 4.33 10.72 -12.47
C ARG A 208 3.78 10.99 -13.86
N LEU A 209 2.57 11.55 -13.92
CA LEU A 209 1.87 11.87 -15.15
C LEU A 209 2.50 13.10 -15.81
N THR A 210 2.74 13.01 -17.12
CA THR A 210 3.25 14.09 -17.96
C THR A 210 2.11 14.88 -18.60
N LEU A 211 2.43 15.97 -19.29
CA LEU A 211 1.44 16.77 -20.02
C LEU A 211 0.93 16.07 -21.29
N GLU A 212 1.61 15.02 -21.71
CA GLU A 212 1.28 14.20 -22.87
C GLU A 212 0.44 12.95 -22.51
N ASP A 213 -0.24 12.96 -21.35
CA ASP A 213 -1.07 11.86 -20.83
C ASP A 213 -0.33 10.50 -20.79
N SER A 214 0.96 10.57 -20.47
CA SER A 214 1.85 9.41 -20.35
C SER A 214 2.63 9.44 -19.04
N PHE A 215 3.09 8.29 -18.57
CA PHE A 215 3.88 8.20 -17.34
C PHE A 215 5.38 8.26 -17.60
N GLU A 216 6.08 9.09 -16.81
CA GLU A 216 7.52 9.07 -16.67
C GLU A 216 7.93 8.57 -15.27
N GLU A 217 9.11 7.97 -15.17
CA GLU A 217 9.62 7.39 -13.92
C GLU A 217 10.13 8.48 -12.97
N ILE A 218 9.84 8.32 -11.67
CA ILE A 218 10.36 9.11 -10.57
C ILE A 218 11.59 8.36 -10.01
N PRO A 219 12.82 8.74 -10.40
CA PRO A 219 14.00 8.09 -9.86
C PRO A 219 14.25 8.52 -8.41
N PRO A 220 14.89 7.68 -7.60
CA PRO A 220 15.40 8.13 -6.31
C PRO A 220 16.46 9.22 -6.51
N ASP A 221 16.48 10.20 -5.61
CA ASP A 221 17.52 11.24 -5.60
C ASP A 221 18.91 10.68 -5.20
N ASP A 222 19.92 11.56 -5.14
CA ASP A 222 21.29 11.19 -4.77
C ASP A 222 21.41 10.56 -3.37
N GLN A 223 20.38 10.68 -2.52
CA GLN A 223 20.29 10.06 -1.19
C GLN A 223 19.42 8.81 -1.18
N GLY A 224 18.98 8.33 -2.34
CA GLY A 224 18.13 7.16 -2.48
C GLY A 224 16.66 7.44 -2.13
N VAL A 225 16.22 8.71 -2.09
CA VAL A 225 14.87 9.08 -1.63
C VAL A 225 13.94 9.33 -2.82
N ILE A 226 12.78 8.67 -2.80
CA ILE A 226 11.64 8.92 -3.68
C ILE A 226 10.76 10.00 -3.03
N ARG A 227 10.25 10.94 -3.83
CA ARG A 227 9.41 12.06 -3.36
C ARG A 227 8.17 12.16 -4.22
N SER A 228 7.00 12.23 -3.59
CA SER A 228 5.76 12.52 -4.29
C SER A 228 5.72 14.00 -4.65
N GLU A 229 5.26 14.31 -5.86
CA GLU A 229 4.98 15.66 -6.33
C GLU A 229 3.58 16.10 -5.93
N ILE A 230 2.63 15.17 -5.90
CA ILE A 230 1.23 15.47 -5.59
C ILE A 230 0.92 15.47 -4.08
N LEU A 231 1.77 14.83 -3.27
CA LEU A 231 1.71 14.84 -1.80
C LEU A 231 2.97 15.53 -1.24
N PRO A 232 3.00 16.87 -1.16
CA PRO A 232 4.19 17.59 -0.72
C PRO A 232 4.69 17.14 0.65
N GLY A 233 5.96 16.72 0.71
CA GLY A 233 6.59 16.21 1.92
C GLY A 233 6.43 14.71 2.15
N LEU A 234 5.62 13.99 1.35
CA LEU A 234 5.67 12.53 1.34
C LEU A 234 6.93 12.09 0.62
N GLN A 235 7.75 11.33 1.34
CA GLN A 235 9.04 10.85 0.87
C GLN A 235 9.44 9.57 1.58
N PHE A 236 10.21 8.72 0.90
CA PHE A 236 10.70 7.46 1.46
C PHE A 236 11.98 7.03 0.75
N ARG A 237 12.90 6.40 1.50
CA ARG A 237 14.07 5.81 0.87
C ARG A 237 13.64 4.55 0.13
N HIS A 238 14.13 4.42 -1.10
CA HIS A 238 13.92 3.23 -1.91
C HIS A 238 14.36 1.97 -1.16
N SER A 239 15.52 2.01 -0.49
CA SER A 239 16.04 0.88 0.32
C SER A 239 15.12 0.46 1.47
N ASP A 240 14.29 1.37 1.99
CA ASP A 240 13.41 1.08 3.12
C ASP A 240 12.18 0.25 2.72
N LEU A 241 11.85 0.17 1.43
CA LEU A 241 10.82 -0.73 0.92
C LEU A 241 11.17 -2.21 1.16
N TRP A 242 12.46 -2.56 1.12
CA TRP A 242 12.94 -3.89 1.48
C TRP A 242 13.24 -4.04 2.97
N ARG A 243 13.80 -3.00 3.59
CA ARG A 243 14.21 -3.06 5.00
C ARG A 243 13.03 -3.04 5.96
N GLN A 244 11.96 -2.34 5.59
CA GLN A 244 10.72 -2.16 6.36
C GLN A 244 10.99 -1.78 7.82
N PRO A 245 11.75 -0.69 8.08
CA PRO A 245 12.04 -0.24 9.43
C PRO A 245 10.75 0.06 10.20
N ARG A 246 10.81 -0.10 11.53
CA ARG A 246 9.67 0.16 12.41
C ARG A 246 9.39 1.66 12.51
N LEU A 247 8.16 2.01 12.88
CA LEU A 247 7.72 3.41 12.98
C LEU A 247 8.56 4.23 13.98
N GLU A 248 9.05 3.63 15.05
CA GLU A 248 9.91 4.31 16.04
C GLU A 248 11.27 4.69 15.44
N GLU A 249 11.81 3.85 14.56
CA GLU A 249 13.07 4.15 13.86
C GLU A 249 12.85 5.25 12.83
N LEU A 250 11.78 5.15 12.03
CA LEU A 250 11.40 6.18 11.08
C LEU A 250 11.13 7.53 11.77
N ALA A 251 10.50 7.53 12.95
CA ALA A 251 10.19 8.76 13.68
C ALA A 251 11.43 9.54 14.14
N LEU A 252 12.60 8.90 14.18
CA LEU A 252 13.89 9.52 14.53
C LEU A 252 14.77 9.80 13.30
N ASP A 253 14.31 9.43 12.11
CA ASP A 253 15.06 9.59 10.87
C ASP A 253 14.68 10.91 10.18
N GLU A 254 15.66 11.68 9.72
CA GLU A 254 15.44 12.99 9.09
C GLU A 254 14.54 12.93 7.83
N VAL A 255 14.51 11.81 7.11
CA VAL A 255 13.64 11.64 5.94
C VAL A 255 12.17 11.56 6.35
N TYR A 256 11.86 11.07 7.54
CA TYR A 256 10.51 10.66 7.92
C TYR A 256 9.94 11.39 9.14
N SER A 257 10.80 11.85 10.05
CA SER A 257 10.45 12.49 11.33
C SER A 257 9.51 13.69 11.21
N GLY A 258 9.48 14.36 10.05
CA GLY A 258 8.53 15.44 9.76
C GLY A 258 7.07 14.97 9.70
N PHE A 259 6.79 13.69 9.48
CA PHE A 259 5.43 13.17 9.33
C PHE A 259 5.18 11.81 10.00
N VAL A 260 6.21 11.07 10.38
CA VAL A 260 6.09 9.82 11.14
C VAL A 260 6.18 10.10 12.63
N ILE A 261 5.03 10.10 13.30
CA ILE A 261 4.87 10.31 14.75
C ILE A 261 5.77 11.47 15.27
N PRO A 262 5.60 12.72 14.81
CA PRO A 262 6.53 13.80 15.16
C PRO A 262 6.68 14.03 16.67
N THR A 263 5.64 13.71 17.46
CA THR A 263 5.67 13.78 18.92
C THR A 263 6.63 12.78 19.58
N TYR A 264 7.02 11.72 18.88
CA TYR A 264 7.94 10.71 19.41
C TYR A 264 9.35 11.27 19.58
N GLN A 265 9.88 11.97 18.56
CA GLN A 265 11.18 12.65 18.67
C GLN A 265 11.19 13.66 19.83
N VAL A 266 10.10 14.43 19.99
CA VAL A 266 9.95 15.38 21.11
C VAL A 266 9.99 14.65 22.46
N ALA A 267 9.32 13.50 22.56
CA ALA A 267 9.31 12.70 23.78
C ALA A 267 10.68 12.11 24.11
N VAL A 268 11.41 11.61 23.11
CA VAL A 268 12.78 11.09 23.25
C VAL A 268 13.73 12.19 23.73
N ASN A 269 13.75 13.33 23.05
CA ASN A 269 14.62 14.46 23.42
C ASN A 269 14.34 14.94 24.85
N ARG A 270 13.05 15.05 25.22
CA ARG A 270 12.65 15.45 26.57
C ARG A 270 13.09 14.44 27.64
N ALA A 271 13.06 13.14 27.32
CA ALA A 271 13.51 12.10 28.24
C ALA A 271 15.03 12.16 28.45
N GLU A 272 15.80 12.31 27.37
CA GLU A 272 17.26 12.46 27.43
C GLU A 272 17.69 13.72 28.20
N GLU A 273 17.01 14.85 27.97
CA GLU A 273 17.26 16.08 28.72
C GLU A 273 16.96 15.91 30.22
N ALA A 274 15.85 15.25 30.56
CA ALA A 274 15.47 15.01 31.95
C ALA A 274 16.48 14.08 32.66
N GLU A 275 16.96 13.05 31.97
CA GLU A 275 18.00 12.15 32.47
C GLU A 275 19.31 12.90 32.71
N SER A 276 19.75 13.72 31.75
CA SER A 276 20.96 14.54 31.89
C SER A 276 20.87 15.53 33.07
N LEU A 277 19.71 16.15 33.27
CA LEU A 277 19.47 17.03 34.42
C LEU A 277 19.51 16.27 35.75
N ALA A 278 18.91 15.08 35.81
CA ALA A 278 18.92 14.24 37.01
C ALA A 278 20.33 13.76 37.37
N GLU A 279 21.13 13.36 36.37
CA GLU A 279 22.53 12.99 36.56
C GLU A 279 23.36 14.18 37.07
N ALA A 280 23.17 15.37 36.49
CA ALA A 280 23.87 16.58 36.93
C ALA A 280 23.49 16.99 38.36
N GLU A 281 22.23 16.85 38.75
CA GLU A 281 21.77 17.09 40.12
C GLU A 281 22.38 16.09 41.10
N SER A 282 22.37 14.80 40.76
CA SER A 282 23.00 13.74 41.55
C SER A 282 24.50 13.99 41.77
N GLN A 283 25.23 14.34 40.71
CA GLN A 283 26.66 14.67 40.80
C GLN A 283 26.93 15.91 41.67
N ARG A 284 26.04 16.91 41.65
CA ARG A 284 26.14 18.10 42.51
C ARG A 284 25.91 17.73 43.98
N ALA A 285 24.89 16.92 44.26
CA ALA A 285 24.61 16.44 45.61
C ALA A 285 25.79 15.62 46.17
N ASP A 286 26.36 14.72 45.38
CA ASP A 286 27.55 13.93 45.76
C ASP A 286 28.80 14.81 45.98
N ALA A 287 28.97 15.87 45.19
CA ALA A 287 30.07 16.81 45.36
C ALA A 287 29.89 17.65 46.63
N GLU A 288 28.66 18.08 46.94
CA GLU A 288 28.34 18.83 48.14
C GLU A 288 28.53 17.96 49.40
N ALA A 289 28.05 16.72 49.39
CA ALA A 289 28.25 15.76 50.47
C ALA A 289 29.74 15.52 50.77
N ARG A 290 30.56 15.30 49.73
CA ARG A 290 32.02 15.15 49.89
C ARG A 290 32.70 16.40 50.44
N ARG A 291 32.25 17.59 50.04
CA ARG A 291 32.78 18.86 50.59
C ARG A 291 32.38 19.02 52.06
N ALA A 292 31.16 18.65 52.43
CA ALA A 292 30.70 18.68 53.82
C ALA A 292 31.52 17.72 54.69
N GLU A 293 31.70 16.47 54.27
CA GLU A 293 32.53 15.49 54.99
C GLU A 293 33.98 15.94 55.14
N ALA A 294 34.59 16.47 54.07
CA ALA A 294 35.94 17.03 54.12
C ALA A 294 36.03 18.23 55.07
N GLY A 295 35.00 19.09 55.09
CA GLY A 295 34.88 20.21 56.01
C GLY A 295 34.77 19.77 57.47
N GLU A 296 33.93 18.77 57.76
CA GLU A 296 33.80 18.18 59.10
C GLU A 296 35.11 17.54 59.57
N GLU A 297 35.79 16.81 58.69
CA GLU A 297 37.07 16.18 59.02
C GLU A 297 38.16 17.24 59.27
N ALA A 298 38.24 18.28 58.43
CA ALA A 298 39.15 19.40 58.66
C ALA A 298 38.86 20.11 59.99
N HIS A 299 37.59 20.31 60.34
CA HIS A 299 37.19 20.89 61.62
C HIS A 299 37.60 20.00 62.79
N ARG A 300 37.37 18.67 62.70
CA ARG A 300 37.82 17.69 63.72
C ARG A 300 39.33 17.72 63.91
N GLN A 301 40.11 17.79 62.82
CA GLN A 301 41.57 17.86 62.87
C GLN A 301 42.06 19.17 63.48
N ALA A 302 41.46 20.31 63.11
CA ALA A 302 41.78 21.61 63.68
C ALA A 302 41.52 21.64 65.19
N ALA A 303 40.38 21.11 65.64
CA ALA A 303 40.03 21.03 67.06
C ALA A 303 41.05 20.19 67.85
N LYS A 304 41.46 19.03 67.32
CA LYS A 304 42.54 18.21 67.92
C LYS A 304 43.85 18.99 68.00
N ARG A 305 44.23 19.71 66.95
CA ARG A 305 45.47 20.48 66.91
C ARG A 305 45.49 21.61 67.93
N VAL A 306 44.36 22.29 68.13
CA VAL A 306 44.20 23.31 69.17
C VAL A 306 44.40 22.68 70.55
N GLN A 307 43.75 21.55 70.83
CA GLN A 307 43.93 20.84 72.11
C GLN A 307 45.40 20.41 72.36
N GLU A 308 46.08 19.90 71.33
CA GLU A 308 47.51 19.55 71.43
C GLU A 308 48.38 20.75 71.78
N LEU A 309 48.18 21.87 71.09
CA LEU A 309 48.91 23.12 71.32
C LEU A 309 48.63 23.68 72.73
N GLU A 310 47.38 23.66 73.18
CA GLU A 310 47.02 24.07 74.54
C GLU A 310 47.71 23.21 75.61
N ALA A 311 47.75 21.89 75.41
CA ALA A 311 48.44 20.97 76.31
C ALA A 311 49.96 21.19 76.33
N GLU A 312 50.57 21.46 75.18
CA GLU A 312 51.99 21.79 75.07
C GLU A 312 52.33 23.12 75.75
N LEU A 313 51.49 24.15 75.54
CA LEU A 313 51.64 25.45 76.18
C LEU A 313 51.55 25.36 77.71
N ALA A 314 50.63 24.53 78.22
CA ALA A 314 50.51 24.24 79.64
C ALA A 314 51.76 23.56 80.21
N ARG A 315 52.33 22.58 79.50
CA ARG A 315 53.60 21.93 79.88
C ARG A 315 54.77 22.92 79.90
N LEU A 316 54.88 23.80 78.90
CA LEU A 316 55.94 24.81 78.84
C LEU A 316 55.82 25.84 79.97
N ARG A 317 54.59 26.21 80.37
CA ARG A 317 54.35 27.08 81.53
C ARG A 317 54.76 26.44 82.85
N GLN A 318 54.50 25.14 83.04
CA GLN A 318 54.97 24.40 84.22
C GLN A 318 56.50 24.27 84.29
N ARG A 319 57.19 24.27 83.15
CA ARG A 319 58.65 24.12 83.06
C ARG A 319 59.45 25.41 83.30
N LYS A 320 58.76 26.56 83.31
CA LYS A 320 59.33 27.91 83.57
C LYS A 320 59.05 28.43 84.98
N SER A 321 58.29 27.70 85.79
CA SER A 321 58.11 27.92 87.24
C SER A 321 59.06 27.02 88.02
#